data_AF-A1D2Q0-F1
#
_entry.id   AF-A1D2Q0-F1
#
_cell.length_a   1.000
_cell.length_b   1.000
_cell.length_c   1.000
_cell.angle_alpha   90.00
_cell.angle_beta   90.00
_cell.angle_gamma   90.00
#
_symmetry.space_group_name_H-M   'P 1'
#
loop_
_entity.id
_entity.type
_entity.pdbx_description
1 polymer ?
#
loop_
_entity_poly.entity_id
_entity_poly.type
_entity_poly.pdbx_seq_one_letter_code
_entity_poly.pdbx_strand_id
1 'polypeptide(L)'
;MPNVRLESDHIEAGVPSPIVHIALQCQLGQALSKIPGVMGGTMTPAIAVTVQQETEKWLASFPPAYRLVNPDMQWDHDYKYVEVQRKQLHTIAYMVMLMPLKQCLTKDVHQDSSSIEKSLQPTAIDIALKLIKAAHQLLDCMLPLNAKFHFAPFTMFDTAASLCSAIIHDQGRCLPQRDEVIEAISATLGTLEQISHSTKTAAICYSVLSKLVNKLSLASEEELILRSKSSDSPLRGVKAPSDFQLTLDAVPTIDFGINDNLQPLDEHSSEMYVSTMPGYSSLEPLAPPSSDLQELFNVDLGELGQIWDLENLGLDFPQALTD
;
A
#
# COMPACT_ATOMS: atom_id res chain seq x y z
N MET A 1 -1.45 -16.66 -24.65
CA MET A 1 -1.96 -16.46 -23.28
C MET A 1 -3.28 -17.21 -23.15
N PRO A 2 -3.62 -17.78 -21.98
CA PRO A 2 -4.92 -18.41 -21.76
C PRO A 2 -6.02 -17.35 -21.90
N ASN A 3 -7.07 -17.66 -22.65
CA ASN A 3 -8.22 -16.80 -22.85
C ASN A 3 -9.47 -17.54 -22.36
N VAL A 4 -9.82 -17.37 -21.08
CA VAL A 4 -11.12 -17.82 -20.57
C VAL A 4 -12.09 -16.66 -20.77
N ARG A 5 -12.65 -16.54 -21.98
CA ARG A 5 -13.68 -15.56 -22.29
C ARG A 5 -14.93 -16.32 -22.76
N LEU A 6 -15.89 -16.41 -21.85
CA LEU A 6 -17.27 -16.79 -22.17
C LEU A 6 -17.86 -15.65 -23.02
N GLU A 7 -18.15 -15.96 -24.27
CA GLU A 7 -19.11 -15.31 -25.17
C GLU A 7 -19.01 -13.79 -25.37
N SER A 8 -18.39 -13.36 -26.47
CA SER A 8 -18.72 -12.10 -27.18
C SER A 8 -18.04 -12.05 -28.55
N ASP A 9 -18.82 -12.16 -29.63
CA ASP A 9 -18.35 -12.29 -31.03
C ASP A 9 -17.73 -11.02 -31.66
N HIS A 10 -17.46 -9.96 -30.87
CA HIS A 10 -16.96 -8.68 -31.36
C HIS A 10 -15.89 -8.06 -30.46
N ILE A 11 -14.75 -8.75 -30.27
CA ILE A 11 -13.60 -8.16 -29.59
C ILE A 11 -12.51 -7.87 -30.61
N GLU A 12 -12.13 -6.59 -30.72
CA GLU A 12 -11.06 -6.13 -31.59
C GLU A 12 -9.76 -6.91 -31.32
N ALA A 13 -9.11 -7.33 -32.41
CA ALA A 13 -7.89 -8.12 -32.32
C ALA A 13 -6.79 -7.30 -31.61
N GLY A 14 -6.28 -7.83 -30.50
CA GLY A 14 -5.19 -7.20 -29.73
C GLY A 14 -5.63 -6.52 -28.43
N VAL A 15 -6.93 -6.38 -28.17
CA VAL A 15 -7.43 -5.83 -26.90
C VAL A 15 -7.05 -6.74 -25.72
N PRO A 16 -6.39 -6.22 -24.67
CA PRO A 16 -6.08 -6.99 -23.48
C PRO A 16 -7.30 -7.67 -22.84
N SER A 17 -7.10 -8.82 -22.23
CA SER A 17 -8.18 -9.51 -21.52
C SER A 17 -8.44 -8.88 -20.15
N PRO A 18 -9.70 -8.64 -19.73
CA PRO A 18 -10.04 -8.21 -18.38
C PRO A 18 -9.43 -9.09 -17.28
N ILE A 19 -9.15 -10.36 -17.55
CA ILE A 19 -8.56 -11.31 -16.58
C ILE A 19 -7.04 -11.46 -16.70
N VAL A 20 -6.38 -10.73 -17.62
CA VAL A 20 -4.94 -10.92 -17.86
C VAL A 20 -4.11 -10.56 -16.62
N HIS A 21 -4.52 -9.55 -15.87
CA HIS A 21 -3.84 -9.15 -14.63
C HIS A 21 -3.86 -10.26 -13.57
N ILE A 22 -4.97 -11.01 -13.45
CA ILE A 22 -5.09 -12.17 -12.57
C ILE A 22 -4.08 -13.24 -12.99
N ALA A 23 -4.03 -13.57 -14.28
CA ALA A 23 -3.10 -14.57 -14.80
C ALA A 23 -1.63 -14.16 -14.54
N LEU A 24 -1.29 -12.87 -14.71
CA LEU A 24 0.04 -12.34 -14.41
C LEU A 24 0.35 -12.41 -12.91
N GLN A 25 -0.59 -12.08 -12.03
CA GLN A 25 -0.41 -12.21 -10.57
C GLN A 25 -0.22 -13.67 -10.14
N CYS A 26 -1.00 -14.60 -10.71
CA CYS A 26 -0.81 -16.03 -10.46
C CYS A 26 0.56 -16.52 -10.91
N GLN A 27 1.08 -16.03 -12.04
CA GLN A 27 2.43 -16.35 -12.50
C GLN A 27 3.50 -15.88 -11.51
N LEU A 28 3.35 -14.66 -10.97
CA LEU A 28 4.25 -14.15 -9.92
C LEU A 28 4.17 -15.02 -8.67
N GLY A 29 2.96 -15.30 -8.17
CA GLY A 29 2.77 -16.17 -6.99
C GLY A 29 3.40 -17.56 -7.16
N GLN A 30 3.28 -18.17 -8.35
CA GLN A 30 3.91 -19.45 -8.66
C GLN A 30 5.44 -19.37 -8.77
N ALA A 31 6.00 -18.23 -9.17
CA ALA A 31 7.44 -18.03 -9.19
C ALA A 31 7.98 -17.88 -7.76
N LEU A 32 7.32 -17.05 -6.94
CA LEU A 32 7.71 -16.79 -5.55
C LEU A 32 7.57 -18.03 -4.66
N SER A 33 6.54 -18.86 -4.86
CA SER A 33 6.33 -20.07 -4.06
C SER A 33 7.45 -21.12 -4.21
N LYS A 34 8.28 -21.00 -5.24
CA LYS A 34 9.45 -21.85 -5.47
C LYS A 34 10.68 -21.39 -4.70
N ILE A 35 10.65 -20.19 -4.10
CA ILE A 35 11.75 -19.64 -3.31
C ILE A 35 11.65 -20.21 -1.88
N PRO A 36 12.63 -20.99 -1.41
CA PRO A 36 12.61 -21.53 -0.05
C PRO A 36 12.55 -20.43 1.01
N GLY A 37 11.70 -20.60 2.02
CA GLY A 37 11.55 -19.65 3.13
C GLY A 37 10.51 -18.55 2.90
N VAL A 38 10.17 -18.20 1.65
CA VAL A 38 9.19 -17.15 1.34
C VAL A 38 7.81 -17.49 1.89
N MET A 39 7.30 -18.69 1.60
CA MET A 39 6.00 -19.15 2.11
C MET A 39 5.97 -19.37 3.63
N GLY A 40 7.13 -19.52 4.26
CA GLY A 40 7.27 -19.69 5.71
C GLY A 40 7.50 -18.38 6.46
N GLY A 41 7.36 -17.23 5.81
CA GLY A 41 7.57 -15.91 6.43
C GLY A 41 9.02 -15.59 6.78
N THR A 42 9.99 -16.41 6.34
CA THR A 42 11.41 -16.16 6.61
C THR A 42 11.95 -15.16 5.60
N MET A 43 12.35 -13.98 6.07
CA MET A 43 12.89 -12.91 5.22
C MET A 43 14.36 -12.66 5.55
N THR A 44 15.25 -13.30 4.79
CA THR A 44 16.69 -13.03 4.85
C THR A 44 17.10 -12.09 3.72
N PRO A 45 18.24 -11.38 3.83
CA PRO A 45 18.78 -10.59 2.72
C PRO A 45 18.91 -11.35 1.40
N ALA A 46 19.30 -12.63 1.44
CA ALA A 46 19.40 -13.46 0.25
C ALA A 46 18.03 -13.75 -0.39
N ILE A 47 17.00 -13.95 0.44
CA ILE A 47 15.61 -14.09 -0.02
C ILE A 47 15.13 -12.77 -0.64
N ALA A 48 15.43 -11.62 -0.03
CA ALA A 48 15.06 -10.32 -0.57
C ALA A 48 15.61 -10.10 -1.99
N VAL A 49 16.90 -10.39 -2.20
CA VAL A 49 17.54 -10.32 -3.53
C VAL A 49 16.87 -11.27 -4.53
N THR A 50 16.55 -12.49 -4.12
CA THR A 50 15.92 -13.49 -5.00
C THR A 50 14.49 -13.08 -5.39
N VAL A 51 13.70 -12.57 -4.43
CA VAL A 51 12.35 -12.06 -4.68
C VAL A 51 12.39 -10.88 -5.64
N GLN A 52 13.34 -9.96 -5.46
CA GLN A 52 13.52 -8.84 -6.37
C GLN A 52 13.84 -9.32 -7.79
N GLN A 53 14.80 -10.24 -7.96
CA GLN A 53 15.18 -10.77 -9.28
C GLN A 53 14.02 -11.46 -10.01
N GLU A 54 13.24 -12.30 -9.32
CA GLU A 54 12.09 -12.97 -9.94
C GLU A 54 10.97 -11.97 -10.29
N THR A 55 10.80 -10.91 -9.49
CA THR A 55 9.80 -9.86 -9.76
C THR A 55 10.23 -8.96 -10.94
N GLU A 56 11.52 -8.63 -11.06
CA GLU A 56 12.07 -7.91 -12.22
C GLU A 56 11.94 -8.72 -13.51
N LYS A 57 12.22 -10.03 -13.45
CA LYS A 57 12.01 -10.95 -14.57
C LYS A 57 10.54 -11.05 -14.97
N TRP A 58 9.64 -11.07 -13.99
CA TRP A 58 8.19 -11.04 -14.22
C TRP A 58 7.76 -9.73 -14.91
N LEU A 59 8.21 -8.56 -14.42
CA LEU A 59 7.97 -7.27 -15.06
C LEU A 59 8.48 -7.22 -16.51
N ALA A 60 9.67 -7.78 -16.77
CA ALA A 60 10.26 -7.83 -18.10
C ALA A 60 9.45 -8.70 -19.09
N SER A 61 8.64 -9.63 -18.59
CA SER A 61 7.79 -10.51 -19.39
C SER A 61 6.46 -9.88 -19.81
N PHE A 62 6.17 -8.66 -19.35
CA PHE A 62 4.87 -8.03 -19.56
C PHE A 62 4.53 -7.75 -21.03
N PRO A 63 3.27 -7.97 -21.43
CA PRO A 63 2.80 -7.54 -22.75
C PRO A 63 2.87 -6.01 -22.89
N PRO A 64 2.90 -5.47 -24.13
CA PRO A 64 3.07 -4.04 -24.39
C PRO A 64 2.18 -3.11 -23.56
N ALA A 65 0.89 -3.44 -23.41
CA ALA A 65 -0.09 -2.65 -22.67
C ALA A 65 0.16 -2.58 -21.15
N TYR A 66 1.03 -3.43 -20.61
CA TYR A 66 1.29 -3.52 -19.17
C TYR A 66 2.73 -3.19 -18.79
N ARG A 67 3.62 -2.94 -19.76
CA ARG A 67 5.05 -2.66 -19.51
C ARG A 67 5.24 -1.55 -18.47
N LEU A 68 6.28 -1.69 -17.67
CA LEU A 68 6.66 -0.68 -16.68
C LEU A 68 7.14 0.61 -17.36
N VAL A 69 7.93 0.48 -18.42
CA VAL A 69 8.51 1.59 -19.17
C VAL A 69 7.85 1.67 -20.54
N ASN A 70 7.35 2.86 -20.90
CA ASN A 70 6.68 3.14 -22.17
C ASN A 70 5.58 2.11 -22.52
N PRO A 71 4.54 1.96 -21.66
CA PRO A 71 3.43 1.08 -21.97
C PRO A 71 2.69 1.55 -23.22
N ASP A 72 2.15 0.59 -23.97
CA ASP A 72 1.22 0.86 -25.06
C ASP A 72 -0.12 1.31 -24.47
N MET A 73 -0.47 2.59 -24.68
CA MET A 73 -1.65 3.24 -24.11
C MET A 73 -2.83 3.30 -25.09
N GLN A 74 -2.74 2.65 -26.26
CA GLN A 74 -3.77 2.77 -27.30
C GLN A 74 -5.18 2.37 -26.81
N TRP A 75 -5.28 1.51 -25.79
CA TRP A 75 -6.53 0.99 -25.26
C TRP A 75 -7.08 1.77 -24.05
N ASP A 76 -6.34 2.75 -23.51
CA ASP A 76 -6.64 3.38 -22.21
C ASP A 76 -7.88 4.29 -22.27
N HIS A 77 -8.21 4.79 -23.46
CA HIS A 77 -9.40 5.59 -23.68
C HIS A 77 -10.66 4.71 -23.64
N ASP A 78 -10.67 3.64 -24.44
CA ASP A 78 -11.85 2.81 -24.70
C ASP A 78 -12.05 1.72 -23.64
N TYR A 79 -10.97 1.27 -22.99
CA TYR A 79 -10.97 0.18 -22.03
C TYR A 79 -10.32 0.60 -20.71
N LYS A 80 -11.07 1.31 -19.86
CA LYS A 80 -10.57 1.85 -18.57
C LYS A 80 -9.92 0.82 -17.65
N TYR A 81 -10.37 -0.43 -17.71
CA TYR A 81 -9.76 -1.50 -16.91
C TYR A 81 -8.28 -1.76 -17.28
N VAL A 82 -7.84 -1.47 -18.51
CA VAL A 82 -6.46 -1.72 -18.95
C VAL A 82 -5.48 -0.84 -18.19
N GLU A 83 -5.80 0.45 -18.05
CA GLU A 83 -5.00 1.40 -17.29
C GLU A 83 -4.95 1.01 -15.81
N VAL A 84 -6.12 0.76 -15.19
CA VAL A 84 -6.22 0.36 -13.78
C VAL A 84 -5.41 -0.91 -13.50
N GLN A 85 -5.56 -1.93 -14.33
CA GLN A 85 -4.82 -3.20 -14.19
C GLN A 85 -3.31 -3.02 -14.34
N ARG A 86 -2.87 -2.17 -15.28
CA ARG A 86 -1.45 -1.84 -15.43
C ARG A 86 -0.91 -1.20 -14.16
N LYS A 87 -1.59 -0.17 -13.63
CA LYS A 87 -1.17 0.48 -12.38
C LYS A 87 -1.19 -0.49 -11.20
N GLN A 88 -2.19 -1.35 -11.11
CA GLN A 88 -2.28 -2.38 -10.08
C GLN A 88 -1.10 -3.35 -10.13
N LEU A 89 -0.75 -3.86 -11.31
CA LEU A 89 0.40 -4.75 -11.49
C LEU A 89 1.73 -4.08 -11.12
N HIS A 90 1.90 -2.80 -11.44
CA HIS A 90 3.10 -2.03 -11.05
C HIS A 90 3.18 -1.86 -9.53
N THR A 91 2.05 -1.54 -8.87
CA THR A 91 1.97 -1.46 -7.40
C THR A 91 2.29 -2.80 -6.75
N ILE A 92 1.73 -3.91 -7.25
CA ILE A 92 2.02 -5.27 -6.75
C ILE A 92 3.50 -5.60 -6.90
N ALA A 93 4.13 -5.23 -8.01
CA ALA A 93 5.56 -5.48 -8.22
C ALA A 93 6.41 -4.85 -7.11
N TYR A 94 6.21 -3.56 -6.85
CA TYR A 94 6.99 -2.86 -5.83
C TYR A 94 6.63 -3.31 -4.42
N MET A 95 5.37 -3.68 -4.15
CA MET A 95 4.95 -4.25 -2.87
C MET A 95 5.68 -5.57 -2.58
N VAL A 96 5.71 -6.47 -3.56
CA VAL A 96 6.39 -7.77 -3.45
C VAL A 96 7.90 -7.58 -3.25
N MET A 97 8.52 -6.64 -3.95
CA MET A 97 9.94 -6.32 -3.76
C MET A 97 10.23 -5.72 -2.38
N LEU A 98 9.32 -4.89 -1.84
CA LEU A 98 9.51 -4.24 -0.55
C LEU A 98 9.29 -5.19 0.62
N MET A 99 8.37 -6.14 0.51
CA MET A 99 7.98 -7.05 1.59
C MET A 99 9.18 -7.68 2.35
N PRO A 100 10.15 -8.33 1.70
CA PRO A 100 11.32 -8.89 2.40
C PRO A 100 12.32 -7.83 2.91
N LEU A 101 12.20 -6.58 2.45
CA LEU A 101 13.09 -5.47 2.79
C LEU A 101 12.53 -4.57 3.90
N LYS A 102 11.27 -4.74 4.32
CA LYS A 102 10.63 -3.88 5.35
C LYS A 102 11.46 -3.80 6.65
N GLN A 103 12.08 -4.90 7.06
CA GLN A 103 12.94 -4.92 8.26
C GLN A 103 14.18 -4.02 8.14
N CYS A 104 14.65 -3.72 6.92
CA CYS A 104 15.74 -2.77 6.70
C CYS A 104 15.32 -1.31 6.92
N LEU A 105 14.01 -1.06 7.01
CA LEU A 105 13.42 0.25 7.31
C LEU A 105 13.00 0.38 8.77
N THR A 106 12.69 -0.73 9.46
CA THR A 106 12.03 -0.68 10.77
C THR A 106 12.88 -1.12 11.96
N LYS A 107 14.06 -1.70 11.75
CA LYS A 107 14.98 -2.05 12.83
C LYS A 107 16.01 -0.94 13.07
N ASP A 108 16.32 -0.68 14.35
CA ASP A 108 17.51 0.09 14.74
C ASP A 108 18.76 -0.74 14.40
N VAL A 109 19.37 -0.41 13.27
CA VAL A 109 20.70 -0.92 12.94
C VAL A 109 21.71 0.07 13.49
N HIS A 110 22.21 -0.21 14.70
CA HIS A 110 23.26 0.59 15.33
C HIS A 110 24.37 0.93 14.32
N GLN A 111 24.79 2.20 14.32
CA GLN A 111 25.69 2.78 13.31
C GLN A 111 26.98 1.99 13.08
N ASP A 112 27.47 1.30 14.11
CA ASP A 112 28.73 0.53 14.12
C ASP A 112 28.59 -0.92 13.62
N SER A 113 27.37 -1.40 13.37
CA SER A 113 27.16 -2.74 12.82
C SER A 113 27.19 -2.70 11.29
N SER A 114 28.19 -3.35 10.69
CA SER A 114 28.24 -3.59 9.25
C SER A 114 27.26 -4.70 8.85
N SER A 115 25.97 -4.50 9.13
CA SER A 115 24.95 -5.50 8.83
C SER A 115 24.61 -5.46 7.33
N ILE A 116 24.29 -6.62 6.77
CA ILE A 116 23.77 -6.74 5.40
C ILE A 116 22.43 -5.98 5.26
N GLU A 117 21.68 -5.82 6.34
CA GLU A 117 20.45 -5.01 6.36
C GLU A 117 20.76 -3.53 6.06
N LYS A 118 21.86 -2.99 6.59
CA LYS A 118 22.30 -1.61 6.31
C LYS A 118 22.66 -1.40 4.84
N SER A 119 23.27 -2.39 4.19
CA SER A 119 23.61 -2.27 2.76
C SER A 119 22.39 -2.35 1.84
N LEU A 120 21.29 -2.95 2.31
CA LEU A 120 20.02 -3.03 1.57
C LEU A 120 19.09 -1.84 1.83
N GLN A 121 19.29 -1.06 2.89
CA GLN A 121 18.46 0.09 3.22
C GLN A 121 18.27 1.09 2.07
N PRO A 122 19.31 1.50 1.30
CA PRO A 122 19.11 2.39 0.16
C PRO A 122 18.17 1.79 -0.90
N THR A 123 18.26 0.47 -1.12
CA THR A 123 17.39 -0.24 -2.07
C THR A 123 15.95 -0.30 -1.55
N ALA A 124 15.76 -0.56 -0.24
CA ALA A 124 14.45 -0.54 0.40
C ALA A 124 13.77 0.83 0.29
N ILE A 125 14.52 1.92 0.46
CA ILE A 125 14.02 3.29 0.31
C ILE A 125 13.60 3.57 -1.13
N ASP A 126 14.45 3.26 -2.12
CA ASP A 126 14.12 3.47 -3.53
C ASP A 126 12.84 2.71 -3.94
N ILE A 127 12.70 1.45 -3.50
CA ILE A 127 11.49 0.65 -3.75
C ILE A 127 10.27 1.25 -3.03
N ALA A 128 10.41 1.68 -1.77
CA ALA A 128 9.31 2.29 -1.01
C ALA A 128 8.80 3.59 -1.67
N LEU A 129 9.71 4.44 -2.15
CA LEU A 129 9.36 5.66 -2.89
C LEU A 129 8.63 5.33 -4.21
N LYS A 130 9.10 4.32 -4.95
CA LYS A 130 8.43 3.83 -6.17
C LYS A 130 7.05 3.24 -5.86
N LEU A 131 6.90 2.54 -4.75
CA LEU A 131 5.64 1.95 -4.30
C LEU A 131 4.60 3.03 -3.97
N ILE A 132 4.97 4.04 -3.17
CA ILE A 132 4.08 5.19 -2.87
C ILE A 132 3.64 5.86 -4.16
N LYS A 133 4.56 6.09 -5.10
CA LYS A 133 4.24 6.70 -6.39
C LYS A 133 3.28 5.83 -7.23
N ALA A 134 3.52 4.52 -7.30
CA ALA A 134 2.65 3.60 -8.05
C ALA A 134 1.26 3.50 -7.42
N ALA A 135 1.17 3.48 -6.09
CA ALA A 135 -0.08 3.43 -5.36
C ALA A 135 -0.91 4.71 -5.52
N HIS A 136 -0.28 5.89 -5.52
CA HIS A 136 -0.95 7.15 -5.88
C HIS A 136 -1.51 7.10 -7.30
N GLN A 137 -0.71 6.67 -8.29
CA GLN A 137 -1.18 6.57 -9.69
C GLN A 137 -2.34 5.58 -9.84
N LEU A 138 -2.34 4.49 -9.07
CA LEU A 138 -3.45 3.56 -9.04
C LEU A 138 -4.70 4.22 -8.45
N LEU A 139 -4.57 4.94 -7.34
CA LEU A 139 -5.67 5.68 -6.70
C LEU A 139 -6.29 6.72 -7.64
N ASP A 140 -5.47 7.48 -8.37
CA ASP A 140 -5.92 8.48 -9.35
C ASP A 140 -6.82 7.87 -10.44
N CYS A 141 -6.50 6.65 -10.90
CA CYS A 141 -7.32 5.96 -11.91
C CYS A 141 -8.66 5.45 -11.36
N MET A 142 -8.79 5.33 -10.03
CA MET A 142 -9.97 4.76 -9.38
C MET A 142 -10.92 5.82 -8.82
N LEU A 143 -10.44 7.04 -8.56
CA LEU A 143 -11.29 8.12 -8.08
C LEU A 143 -12.03 8.84 -9.23
N PRO A 144 -13.28 9.27 -9.02
CA PRO A 144 -14.13 9.04 -7.84
C PRO A 144 -14.88 7.69 -7.87
N LEU A 145 -14.72 6.89 -8.93
CA LEU A 145 -15.59 5.77 -9.29
C LEU A 145 -15.56 4.58 -8.31
N ASN A 146 -14.42 4.33 -7.63
CA ASN A 146 -14.21 3.18 -6.76
C ASN A 146 -13.58 3.56 -5.42
N ALA A 147 -14.25 4.42 -4.66
CA ALA A 147 -13.83 4.77 -3.30
C ALA A 147 -13.71 3.56 -2.35
N LYS A 148 -14.36 2.42 -2.65
CA LYS A 148 -14.26 1.19 -1.84
C LYS A 148 -12.96 0.40 -2.05
N PHE A 149 -12.06 0.86 -2.90
CA PHE A 149 -10.82 0.14 -3.16
C PHE A 149 -9.77 0.44 -2.08
N HIS A 150 -9.65 -0.47 -1.11
CA HIS A 150 -8.79 -0.31 0.06
C HIS A 150 -7.30 -0.55 -0.21
N PHE A 151 -6.96 -1.27 -1.28
CA PHE A 151 -5.59 -1.70 -1.55
C PHE A 151 -4.62 -0.52 -1.77
N ALA A 152 -4.97 0.47 -2.59
CA ALA A 152 -4.07 1.62 -2.82
C ALA A 152 -3.88 2.50 -1.56
N PRO A 153 -4.95 2.96 -0.87
CA PRO A 153 -4.81 3.71 0.37
C PRO A 153 -4.02 2.96 1.45
N PHE A 154 -4.29 1.67 1.63
CA PHE A 154 -3.58 0.85 2.61
C PHE A 154 -2.09 0.68 2.25
N THR A 155 -1.79 0.40 0.98
CA THR A 155 -0.39 0.27 0.51
C THR A 155 0.40 1.56 0.74
N MET A 156 -0.21 2.71 0.47
CA MET A 156 0.40 4.02 0.74
C MET A 156 0.68 4.19 2.24
N PHE A 157 -0.33 3.92 3.08
CA PHE A 157 -0.21 3.99 4.53
C PHE A 157 0.90 3.09 5.08
N ASP A 158 0.87 1.79 4.77
CA ASP A 158 1.83 0.82 5.29
C ASP A 158 3.28 1.18 4.89
N THR A 159 3.46 1.64 3.66
CA THR A 159 4.76 2.09 3.16
C THR A 159 5.22 3.37 3.86
N ALA A 160 4.33 4.36 4.00
CA ALA A 160 4.65 5.61 4.69
C ALA A 160 4.93 5.40 6.18
N ALA A 161 4.20 4.51 6.85
CA ALA A 161 4.47 4.12 8.23
C ALA A 161 5.85 3.47 8.40
N SER A 162 6.23 2.59 7.46
CA SER A 162 7.56 1.98 7.42
C SER A 162 8.67 3.04 7.23
N LEU A 163 8.42 4.05 6.39
CA LEU A 163 9.35 5.18 6.20
C LEU A 163 9.41 6.12 7.42
N CYS A 164 8.30 6.34 8.12
CA CYS A 164 8.29 7.05 9.40
C CYS A 164 9.18 6.33 10.41
N SER A 165 9.07 5.00 10.51
CA SER A 165 9.94 4.19 11.37
C SER A 165 11.42 4.35 10.98
N ALA A 166 11.74 4.33 9.69
CA ALA A 166 13.11 4.56 9.21
C ALA A 166 13.68 5.93 9.66
N ILE A 167 12.87 6.99 9.64
CA ILE A 167 13.26 8.31 10.15
C ILE A 167 13.42 8.32 11.67
N ILE A 168 12.54 7.65 12.40
CA ILE A 168 12.56 7.58 13.87
C ILE A 168 13.84 6.88 14.37
N HIS A 169 14.25 5.81 13.68
CA HIS A 169 15.46 5.06 14.00
C HIS A 169 16.75 5.71 13.47
N ASP A 170 16.66 6.67 12.54
CA ASP A 170 17.80 7.39 11.98
C ASP A 170 18.32 8.51 12.91
N GLN A 171 18.86 8.12 14.07
CA GLN A 171 19.45 9.05 15.05
C GLN A 171 20.63 9.85 14.47
N GLY A 172 21.31 9.29 13.46
CA GLY A 172 22.44 9.91 12.78
C GLY A 172 22.09 10.90 11.68
N ARG A 173 20.81 11.03 11.32
CA ARG A 173 20.36 11.80 10.14
C ARG A 173 21.11 11.43 8.85
N CYS A 174 21.36 10.13 8.69
CA CYS A 174 22.12 9.56 7.58
C CYS A 174 21.26 8.71 6.64
N LEU A 175 19.93 8.75 6.80
CA LEU A 175 18.99 8.07 5.93
C LEU A 175 19.17 8.52 4.47
N PRO A 176 19.36 7.60 3.52
CA PRO A 176 19.39 7.94 2.10
C PRO A 176 18.09 8.62 1.65
N GLN A 177 18.21 9.63 0.78
CA GLN A 177 17.05 10.31 0.15
C GLN A 177 16.03 10.84 1.17
N ARG A 178 16.52 11.34 2.31
CA ARG A 178 15.70 11.74 3.45
C ARG A 178 14.64 12.79 3.08
N ASP A 179 15.01 13.77 2.27
CA ASP A 179 14.08 14.80 1.79
C ASP A 179 12.95 14.18 0.96
N GLU A 180 13.28 13.30 0.01
CA GLU A 180 12.28 12.59 -0.81
C GLU A 180 11.38 11.68 0.02
N VAL A 181 11.92 11.06 1.08
CA VAL A 181 11.15 10.26 2.04
C VAL A 181 10.13 11.13 2.77
N ILE A 182 10.56 12.29 3.30
CA ILE A 182 9.67 13.23 3.99
C ILE A 182 8.59 13.77 3.04
N GLU A 183 8.96 14.08 1.79
CA GLU A 183 8.00 14.47 0.76
C GLU A 183 6.96 13.38 0.48
N ALA A 184 7.39 12.12 0.37
CA ALA A 184 6.50 10.99 0.12
C ALA A 184 5.54 10.74 1.29
N ILE A 185 6.01 10.89 2.53
CA ILE A 185 5.17 10.82 3.75
C ILE A 185 4.14 11.96 3.74
N SER A 186 4.56 13.20 3.47
CA SER A 186 3.67 14.37 3.41
C SER A 186 2.58 14.18 2.35
N ALA A 187 2.97 13.79 1.12
CA ALA A 187 2.03 13.55 0.03
C ALA A 187 1.02 12.44 0.35
N THR A 188 1.50 11.36 0.99
CA THR A 188 0.63 10.26 1.44
C THR A 188 -0.35 10.73 2.50
N LEU A 189 0.10 11.49 3.49
CA LEU A 189 -0.74 12.03 4.56
C LEU A 189 -1.84 12.93 3.99
N GLY A 190 -1.49 13.87 3.11
CA GLY A 190 -2.46 14.75 2.46
C GLY A 190 -3.46 14.00 1.58
N THR A 191 -3.00 12.97 0.84
CA THR A 191 -3.91 12.15 0.04
C THR A 191 -4.88 11.37 0.92
N LEU A 192 -4.41 10.72 1.99
CA LEU A 192 -5.26 10.00 2.94
C LEU A 192 -6.26 10.93 3.64
N GLU A 193 -5.84 12.15 4.00
CA GLU A 193 -6.72 13.18 4.54
C GLU A 193 -7.87 13.48 3.59
N GLN A 194 -7.54 13.72 2.31
CA GLN A 194 -8.53 14.07 1.29
C GLN A 194 -9.58 12.98 1.07
N ILE A 195 -9.20 11.71 1.14
CA ILE A 195 -10.14 10.58 0.96
C ILE A 195 -10.70 10.02 2.27
N SER A 196 -10.27 10.54 3.43
CA SER A 196 -10.72 10.10 4.76
C SER A 196 -12.24 10.25 4.96
N HIS A 197 -12.84 11.29 4.39
CA HIS A 197 -14.28 11.52 4.45
C HIS A 197 -15.09 10.55 3.57
N SER A 198 -14.43 9.87 2.63
CA SER A 198 -15.08 8.96 1.69
C SER A 198 -14.96 7.49 2.10
N THR A 199 -13.98 7.13 2.93
CA THR A 199 -13.71 5.73 3.28
C THR A 199 -13.23 5.57 4.72
N LYS A 200 -13.76 4.55 5.43
CA LYS A 200 -13.34 4.23 6.80
C LYS A 200 -11.85 3.86 6.86
N THR A 201 -11.35 3.07 5.91
CA THR A 201 -9.94 2.68 5.82
C THR A 201 -9.03 3.88 5.74
N ALA A 202 -9.30 4.85 4.84
CA ALA A 202 -8.45 6.02 4.75
C ALA A 202 -8.51 6.90 6.00
N ALA A 203 -9.68 7.01 6.66
CA ALA A 203 -9.78 7.72 7.93
C ALA A 203 -8.91 7.10 9.03
N ILE A 204 -8.90 5.76 9.15
CA ILE A 204 -8.03 5.05 10.10
C ILE A 204 -6.56 5.25 9.72
N CYS A 205 -6.20 5.00 8.46
CA CYS A 205 -4.84 5.18 7.96
C CYS A 205 -4.32 6.61 8.16
N TYR A 206 -5.12 7.64 7.88
CA TYR A 206 -4.78 9.04 8.14
C TYR A 206 -4.55 9.29 9.62
N SER A 207 -5.47 8.84 10.48
CA SER A 207 -5.37 9.02 11.93
C SER A 207 -4.06 8.42 12.47
N VAL A 208 -3.74 7.18 12.12
CA VAL A 208 -2.52 6.51 12.57
C VAL A 208 -1.27 7.19 11.98
N LEU A 209 -1.26 7.48 10.68
CA LEU A 209 -0.10 8.11 10.05
C LEU A 209 0.16 9.50 10.62
N SER A 210 -0.87 10.31 10.85
CA SER A 210 -0.73 11.65 11.44
C SER A 210 -0.03 11.61 12.81
N LYS A 211 -0.37 10.61 13.64
CA LYS A 211 0.27 10.38 14.93
C LYS A 211 1.74 9.99 14.77
N LEU A 212 2.07 9.12 13.80
CA LEU A 212 3.46 8.75 13.50
C LEU A 212 4.28 9.95 13.01
N VAL A 213 3.71 10.76 12.12
CA VAL A 213 4.34 11.98 11.60
C VAL A 213 4.69 12.96 12.73
N ASN A 214 3.82 13.10 13.73
CA ASN A 214 4.08 13.95 14.90
C ASN A 214 5.23 13.48 15.79
N LYS A 215 5.78 12.28 15.55
CA LYS A 215 6.93 11.72 16.29
C LYS A 215 8.26 11.84 15.54
N LEU A 216 8.24 12.32 14.30
CA LEU A 216 9.44 12.45 13.51
C LEU A 216 10.37 13.53 14.08
N SER A 217 11.65 13.19 14.26
CA SER A 217 12.68 14.13 14.71
C SER A 217 13.24 14.94 13.54
N LEU A 218 12.44 15.89 13.05
CA LEU A 218 12.73 16.69 11.85
C LEU A 218 13.61 17.92 12.13
N ALA A 219 14.39 18.36 11.15
CA ALA A 219 15.01 19.69 11.12
C ALA A 219 13.99 20.77 10.74
N SER A 220 14.28 22.04 11.00
CA SER A 220 13.37 23.12 10.61
C SER A 220 13.11 23.19 9.10
N GLU A 221 14.10 22.87 8.25
CA GLU A 221 13.89 22.78 6.80
C GLU A 221 12.97 21.60 6.42
N GLU A 222 13.16 20.46 7.08
CA GLU A 222 12.37 19.23 6.90
C GLU A 222 10.90 19.43 7.33
N GLU A 223 10.66 20.19 8.40
CA GLU A 223 9.32 20.57 8.82
C GLU A 223 8.60 21.42 7.76
N LEU A 224 9.33 22.29 7.06
CA LEU A 224 8.77 23.07 5.96
C LEU A 224 8.42 22.17 4.76
N ILE A 225 9.26 21.18 4.44
CA ILE A 225 8.96 20.18 3.41
C ILE A 225 7.67 19.42 3.76
N LEU A 226 7.58 18.94 5.00
CA LEU A 226 6.41 18.22 5.49
C LEU A 226 5.11 19.05 5.39
N ARG A 227 5.18 20.36 5.68
CA ARG A 227 4.00 21.26 5.68
C ARG A 227 3.66 21.86 4.31
N SER A 228 4.66 22.10 3.45
CA SER A 228 4.49 22.88 2.21
C SER A 228 3.66 22.17 1.14
N LYS A 229 3.68 20.84 1.07
CA LYS A 229 2.97 20.07 0.02
C LYS A 229 1.61 19.51 0.43
N SER A 230 1.22 19.61 1.70
CA SER A 230 -0.16 19.34 2.15
C SER A 230 -1.19 20.24 1.43
N SER A 231 -0.76 21.43 0.98
CA SER A 231 -1.62 22.40 0.31
C SER A 231 -1.73 22.24 -1.22
N ASP A 232 -0.88 21.44 -1.88
CA ASP A 232 -0.65 21.52 -3.33
C ASP A 232 -0.92 20.21 -4.09
N SER A 233 -1.65 19.25 -3.51
CA SER A 233 -2.04 18.02 -4.23
C SER A 233 -2.91 18.36 -5.44
N PRO A 234 -2.46 18.13 -6.69
CA PRO A 234 -3.23 18.41 -7.87
C PRO A 234 -4.12 17.20 -8.16
N LEU A 235 -5.08 16.91 -7.28
CA LEU A 235 -6.26 16.17 -7.72
C LEU A 235 -7.04 17.09 -8.65
N ARG A 236 -6.67 17.02 -9.93
CA ARG A 236 -7.19 17.79 -11.05
C ARG A 236 -8.71 17.87 -10.95
N GLY A 237 -9.21 19.10 -10.94
CA GLY A 237 -10.58 19.47 -10.62
C GLY A 237 -11.64 18.46 -11.07
N VAL A 238 -12.46 18.06 -10.09
CA VAL A 238 -13.70 17.30 -10.23
C VAL A 238 -14.51 17.88 -11.40
N LYS A 239 -14.52 17.18 -12.54
CA LYS A 239 -15.55 17.36 -13.57
C LYS A 239 -16.74 16.49 -13.17
N ALA A 240 -17.93 17.09 -13.18
CA ALA A 240 -19.19 16.42 -12.94
C ALA A 240 -19.36 15.19 -13.85
N PRO A 241 -19.96 14.09 -13.36
CA PRO A 241 -20.09 12.87 -14.14
C PRO A 241 -21.16 13.02 -15.23
N SER A 242 -20.83 12.58 -16.45
CA SER A 242 -21.83 12.12 -17.40
C SER A 242 -22.05 10.63 -17.16
N ASP A 243 -23.32 10.25 -17.00
CA ASP A 243 -23.80 8.91 -16.68
C ASP A 243 -23.27 7.85 -17.66
N PHE A 244 -22.33 7.03 -17.19
CA PHE A 244 -22.14 5.67 -17.67
C PHE A 244 -21.90 4.77 -16.46
N GLN A 245 -22.94 4.04 -16.05
CA GLN A 245 -22.81 2.91 -15.15
C GLN A 245 -22.04 1.80 -15.89
N LEU A 246 -20.77 1.63 -15.56
CA LEU A 246 -20.02 0.43 -15.87
C LEU A 246 -19.66 -0.27 -14.56
N THR A 247 -20.21 -1.46 -14.39
CA THR A 247 -19.95 -2.36 -13.27
C THR A 247 -18.49 -2.83 -13.31
N LEU A 248 -17.63 -2.16 -12.54
CA LEU A 248 -16.28 -2.64 -12.23
C LEU A 248 -16.31 -3.66 -11.07
N ASP A 249 -17.36 -4.48 -11.00
CA ASP A 249 -17.55 -5.50 -9.94
C ASP A 249 -16.65 -6.74 -10.13
N ALA A 250 -15.80 -6.75 -11.17
CA ALA A 250 -15.05 -7.92 -11.61
C ALA A 250 -13.52 -7.71 -11.58
N VAL A 251 -12.98 -6.93 -10.66
CA VAL A 251 -11.56 -7.04 -10.29
C VAL A 251 -11.49 -7.87 -9.01
N PRO A 252 -11.29 -9.20 -9.09
CA PRO A 252 -11.04 -10.00 -7.90
C PRO A 252 -9.73 -9.51 -7.30
N THR A 253 -9.80 -9.01 -6.07
CA THR A 253 -8.62 -8.84 -5.23
C THR A 253 -8.13 -10.24 -4.88
N ILE A 254 -6.98 -10.64 -5.41
CA ILE A 254 -6.26 -11.79 -4.84
C ILE A 254 -5.64 -11.28 -3.55
N ASP A 255 -6.13 -11.83 -2.43
CA ASP A 255 -5.49 -11.71 -1.14
C ASP A 255 -4.15 -12.47 -1.21
N PHE A 256 -3.04 -11.74 -1.15
CA PHE A 256 -1.72 -12.35 -1.01
C PHE A 256 -1.59 -12.76 0.46
N GLY A 257 -2.22 -13.89 0.81
CA GLY A 257 -2.27 -14.41 2.17
C GLY A 257 -0.93 -14.34 2.87
N ILE A 258 -0.79 -13.36 3.77
CA ILE A 258 0.27 -13.32 4.77
C ILE A 258 -0.24 -14.20 5.91
N ASN A 259 0.00 -15.50 5.76
CA ASN A 259 0.01 -16.55 6.80
C ASN A 259 -0.83 -16.30 8.07
N ASP A 260 -2.15 -16.47 7.99
CA ASP A 260 -2.96 -16.82 9.16
C ASP A 260 -3.18 -18.34 9.19
N ASN A 261 -2.62 -19.00 10.20
CA ASN A 261 -2.96 -20.38 10.51
C ASN A 261 -4.39 -20.44 11.04
N LEU A 262 -5.34 -20.88 10.23
CA LEU A 262 -6.64 -21.37 10.73
C LEU A 262 -6.98 -22.71 10.08
N GLN A 263 -7.12 -23.73 10.95
CA GLN A 263 -7.70 -25.02 10.61
C GLN A 263 -9.19 -24.86 10.24
N PRO A 264 -9.73 -25.69 9.34
CA PRO A 264 -11.12 -25.57 8.89
C PRO A 264 -12.07 -26.19 9.93
N LEU A 265 -13.17 -25.48 10.25
CA LEU A 265 -14.33 -26.11 10.86
C LEU A 265 -15.63 -25.65 10.17
N ASP A 266 -16.16 -26.61 9.41
CA ASP A 266 -17.55 -26.94 9.08
C ASP A 266 -18.55 -25.92 8.51
N GLU A 267 -19.08 -26.34 7.37
CA GLU A 267 -20.33 -25.95 6.71
C GLU A 267 -21.54 -26.04 7.66
N HIS A 268 -22.41 -25.02 7.66
CA HIS A 268 -23.86 -25.20 7.60
C HIS A 268 -24.61 -23.87 7.40
N SER A 269 -25.15 -23.70 6.18
CA SER A 269 -26.45 -23.13 5.78
C SER A 269 -27.12 -21.93 6.50
N SER A 270 -27.58 -21.02 5.62
CA SER A 270 -28.91 -20.39 5.55
C SER A 270 -29.18 -18.99 6.14
N GLU A 271 -29.54 -18.12 5.18
CA GLU A 271 -30.69 -17.20 5.16
C GLU A 271 -30.60 -15.79 5.78
N MET A 272 -30.88 -14.84 4.87
CA MET A 272 -31.40 -13.49 5.03
C MET A 272 -31.84 -13.08 6.44
N TYR A 273 -31.32 -11.94 6.92
CA TYR A 273 -32.18 -10.89 7.46
C TYR A 273 -31.57 -9.51 7.21
N VAL A 274 -32.31 -8.71 6.44
CA VAL A 274 -32.20 -7.24 6.43
C VAL A 274 -32.62 -6.77 7.82
N SER A 275 -31.72 -6.11 8.55
CA SER A 275 -32.07 -5.39 9.77
C SER A 275 -31.56 -3.95 9.67
N THR A 276 -32.48 -3.09 9.29
CA THR A 276 -32.39 -1.63 9.41
C THR A 276 -32.45 -1.27 10.90
N MET A 277 -31.68 -0.25 11.33
CA MET A 277 -31.95 0.77 12.38
C MET A 277 -30.63 1.20 13.07
N PRO A 278 -30.61 2.30 13.86
CA PRO A 278 -30.90 3.69 13.52
C PRO A 278 -29.70 4.61 13.84
N GLY A 279 -29.78 5.86 13.40
CA GLY A 279 -28.70 6.85 13.55
C GLY A 279 -28.34 7.21 14.99
N TYR A 280 -27.07 7.56 15.18
CA TYR A 280 -26.59 8.37 16.30
C TYR A 280 -25.74 9.52 15.76
N SER A 281 -26.13 10.71 16.20
CA SER A 281 -25.52 12.00 15.89
C SER A 281 -24.23 12.24 16.67
N SER A 282 -23.45 13.14 16.08
CA SER A 282 -22.53 14.10 16.72
C SER A 282 -21.11 13.63 17.00
N LEU A 283 -20.22 13.96 16.06
CA LEU A 283 -18.78 14.08 16.33
C LEU A 283 -18.57 15.31 17.22
N GLU A 284 -18.23 15.08 18.48
CA GLU A 284 -17.77 16.12 19.40
C GLU A 284 -16.32 16.53 19.07
N PRO A 285 -15.91 17.80 19.31
CA PRO A 285 -14.62 18.30 18.89
C PRO A 285 -13.49 17.68 19.72
N LEU A 286 -12.54 17.03 19.05
CA LEU A 286 -11.33 16.48 19.66
C LEU A 286 -10.54 17.58 20.41
N ALA A 287 -10.29 17.31 21.68
CA ALA A 287 -9.42 18.07 22.57
C ALA A 287 -7.95 18.07 22.06
N PRO A 288 -7.07 19.00 22.51
CA PRO A 288 -5.75 19.17 21.94
C PRO A 288 -4.85 17.93 22.18
N PRO A 289 -3.90 17.63 21.30
CA PRO A 289 -3.14 16.39 21.33
C PRO A 289 -2.17 16.36 22.52
N SER A 290 -2.33 15.39 23.41
CA SER A 290 -1.30 14.95 24.35
C SER A 290 -0.26 14.10 23.61
N SER A 291 1.02 14.35 23.92
CA SER A 291 2.16 13.73 23.24
C SER A 291 2.42 12.26 23.63
N ASP A 292 1.43 11.50 24.11
CA ASP A 292 1.66 10.16 24.66
C ASP A 292 1.57 9.05 23.58
N LEU A 293 2.52 8.12 23.59
CA LEU A 293 2.63 7.01 22.63
C LEU A 293 1.62 5.88 22.92
N GLN A 294 1.11 5.82 24.16
CA GLN A 294 0.03 4.90 24.54
C GLN A 294 -1.26 5.14 23.74
N GLU A 295 -1.48 6.37 23.25
CA GLU A 295 -2.63 6.69 22.39
C GLU A 295 -2.57 6.03 21.00
N LEU A 296 -1.42 5.52 20.55
CA LEU A 296 -1.32 4.79 19.28
C LEU A 296 -1.86 3.37 19.42
N PHE A 297 -1.66 2.72 20.58
CA PHE A 297 -2.20 1.41 20.91
C PHE A 297 -3.71 1.43 21.20
N ASN A 298 -4.23 2.57 21.63
CA ASN A 298 -5.67 2.76 21.88
C ASN A 298 -6.45 3.13 20.60
N VAL A 299 -5.82 3.16 19.42
CA VAL A 299 -6.54 3.36 18.15
C VAL A 299 -7.27 2.07 17.80
N ASP A 300 -8.60 2.13 17.68
CA ASP A 300 -9.38 1.06 17.08
C ASP A 300 -9.02 0.91 15.60
N LEU A 301 -8.16 -0.06 15.29
CA LEU A 301 -7.76 -0.40 13.92
C LEU A 301 -8.87 -1.15 13.17
N GLY A 302 -9.94 -1.61 13.85
CA GLY A 302 -10.98 -2.43 13.24
C GLY A 302 -10.41 -3.63 12.49
N GLU A 303 -10.89 -3.88 11.27
CA GLU A 303 -10.40 -4.94 10.37
C GLU A 303 -8.93 -4.75 9.96
N LEU A 304 -8.36 -3.54 10.07
CA LEU A 304 -6.94 -3.31 9.73
C LEU A 304 -5.99 -3.98 10.72
N GLY A 305 -6.40 -4.22 11.96
CA GLY A 305 -5.58 -4.94 12.94
C GLY A 305 -5.32 -6.40 12.56
N GLN A 306 -6.09 -6.98 11.63
CA GLN A 306 -5.85 -8.32 11.09
C GLN A 306 -4.77 -8.32 9.99
N ILE A 307 -4.53 -7.17 9.35
CA ILE A 307 -3.69 -7.05 8.15
C ILE A 307 -2.41 -6.27 8.45
N TRP A 308 -2.42 -5.45 9.50
CA TRP A 308 -1.34 -4.56 9.89
C TRP A 308 -1.04 -4.71 11.36
N ASP A 309 0.20 -5.10 11.64
CA ASP A 309 0.73 -5.24 12.99
C ASP A 309 1.75 -4.13 13.27
N LEU A 310 1.46 -3.35 14.32
CA LEU A 310 2.25 -2.23 14.78
C LEU A 310 3.65 -2.64 15.25
N GLU A 311 3.81 -3.88 15.74
CA GLU A 311 5.11 -4.41 16.18
C GLU A 311 6.12 -4.47 15.04
N ASN A 312 5.66 -4.55 13.78
CA ASN A 312 6.53 -4.51 12.60
C ASN A 312 7.29 -3.19 12.43
N LEU A 313 6.85 -2.10 13.08
CA LEU A 313 7.55 -0.81 13.05
C LEU A 313 8.80 -0.79 13.94
N GLY A 314 9.03 -1.82 14.77
CA GLY A 314 10.24 -1.93 15.59
C GLY A 314 10.44 -0.76 16.55
N LEU A 315 9.35 -0.13 16.99
CA LEU A 315 9.39 1.02 17.90
C LEU A 315 9.42 0.51 19.35
N ASP A 316 10.56 0.65 20.03
CA ASP A 316 10.68 0.36 21.46
C ASP A 316 10.02 1.47 22.27
N PHE A 317 9.02 1.11 23.08
CA PHE A 317 8.35 2.05 23.98
C PHE A 317 8.73 1.75 25.42
N PRO A 318 9.09 2.76 26.23
CA PRO A 318 9.27 2.55 27.67
C PRO A 318 7.94 2.06 28.25
N GLN A 319 7.91 0.80 28.70
CA GLN A 319 6.84 0.31 29.56
C GLN A 319 6.75 1.27 30.74
N ALA A 320 5.57 1.86 30.94
CA ALA A 320 5.29 2.56 32.18
C ALA A 320 5.54 1.55 33.32
N LEU A 321 6.52 1.86 34.16
CA LEU A 321 6.70 1.22 35.45
C LEU A 321 5.36 1.34 36.19
N THR A 322 4.58 0.27 36.19
CA THR A 322 3.50 0.09 37.15
C THR A 322 4.14 -0.25 38.48
N ASP A 323 4.32 0.76 39.33
CA ASP A 323 4.41 0.59 40.78
C ASP A 323 3.01 0.35 41.37
#